data_AF-A0A6C0IGW0-F1
#
_entry.id   AF-A0A6C0IGW0-F1
#
_cell.length_a   1.000
_cell.length_b   1.000
_cell.length_c   1.000
_cell.angle_alpha   90.00
_cell.angle_beta   90.00
_cell.angle_gamma   90.00
#
_symmetry.space_group_name_H-M   'P 1'
#
loop_
_entity.id
_entity.type
_entity.pdbx_description
1 polymer ?
#
loop_
_entity_poly.entity_id
_entity_poly.type
_entity_poly.pdbx_seq_one_letter_code
_entity_poly.pdbx_strand_id
1 'polypeptide(L)'
;MEHPVGGDHRHKTQKKPTCDADTVSDTKPSGETTFANLLEDSAREAYTRPWHRIERGLRLNRLRIFVEDISPQFDMTKEEKDGLFLFLQKALDKKLLNTLKVVNYDQETQRITAIKGLEMKRAEIPTGATDGATDGTNPEGISPLGALKWGFSAKKPKTIETRKRKKEEVPSVSTNVVIAQ
;
A
#
# COMPACT_ATOMS: atom_id res chain seq x y z
N MET A 1 43.96 18.29 -48.92
CA MET A 1 43.38 16.93 -48.82
C MET A 1 44.53 16.01 -48.47
N GLU A 2 44.30 15.11 -47.52
CA GLU A 2 45.07 13.91 -47.11
C GLU A 2 45.09 13.87 -45.57
N HIS A 3 44.11 13.15 -45.03
CA HIS A 3 43.94 12.88 -43.60
C HIS A 3 44.83 11.70 -43.18
N PRO A 4 45.43 11.68 -41.97
CA PRO A 4 45.82 10.43 -41.33
C PRO A 4 44.68 9.94 -40.42
N VAL A 5 44.12 8.77 -40.72
CA VAL A 5 43.17 8.02 -39.87
C VAL A 5 43.76 6.65 -39.57
N GLY A 6 43.77 6.28 -38.29
CA GLY A 6 43.82 4.86 -37.89
C GLY A 6 44.87 4.49 -36.85
N GLY A 7 44.78 5.06 -35.64
CA GLY A 7 45.51 4.57 -34.48
C GLY A 7 44.67 3.58 -33.67
N ASP A 8 44.93 2.29 -33.84
CA ASP A 8 44.40 1.16 -33.06
C ASP A 8 44.65 1.34 -31.54
N HIS A 9 43.60 1.60 -30.76
CA HIS A 9 43.66 1.63 -29.30
C HIS A 9 43.25 0.26 -28.74
N ARG A 10 44.20 -0.68 -28.67
CA ARG A 10 44.04 -1.91 -27.89
C ARG A 10 44.22 -1.60 -26.40
N HIS A 11 43.12 -1.61 -25.64
CA HIS A 11 43.18 -1.54 -24.18
C HIS A 11 43.87 -2.79 -23.62
N LYS A 12 45.07 -2.58 -23.04
CA LYS A 12 45.81 -3.56 -22.24
C LYS A 12 45.09 -3.77 -20.91
N THR A 13 44.51 -4.95 -20.70
CA THR A 13 44.10 -5.42 -19.37
C THR A 13 45.34 -5.90 -18.63
N GLN A 14 45.78 -5.15 -17.62
CA GLN A 14 46.84 -5.59 -16.71
C GLN A 14 46.30 -6.67 -15.76
N LYS A 15 46.81 -7.89 -15.87
CA LYS A 15 46.71 -8.91 -14.82
C LYS A 15 47.87 -8.68 -13.84
N LYS A 16 47.58 -8.34 -12.59
CA LYS A 16 48.50 -8.50 -11.46
C LYS A 16 48.16 -9.82 -10.75
N PRO A 17 49.10 -10.77 -10.59
CA PRO A 17 48.92 -11.93 -9.73
C PRO A 17 49.90 -11.86 -8.56
N THR A 18 49.45 -11.51 -7.36
CA THR A 18 50.12 -11.95 -6.11
C THR A 18 49.19 -11.77 -4.92
N CYS A 19 48.78 -12.87 -4.32
CA CYS A 19 48.56 -12.97 -2.86
C CYS A 19 48.47 -14.46 -2.50
N ASP A 20 49.61 -15.00 -2.06
CA ASP A 20 49.64 -16.19 -1.22
C ASP A 20 49.53 -15.73 0.25
N ALA A 21 48.57 -16.28 0.98
CA ALA A 21 48.59 -16.38 2.43
C ALA A 21 47.54 -17.41 2.87
N ASP A 22 48.02 -18.61 3.22
CA ASP A 22 47.32 -19.65 3.95
C ASP A 22 46.68 -19.11 5.25
N THR A 23 45.45 -19.56 5.58
CA THR A 23 45.02 -19.95 6.93
C THR A 23 43.66 -20.66 6.87
N VAL A 24 43.64 -21.83 7.51
CA VAL A 24 42.58 -22.81 7.73
C VAL A 24 41.33 -22.29 8.46
N SER A 25 40.25 -23.09 8.40
CA SER A 25 38.90 -22.95 9.02
C SER A 25 37.91 -22.30 8.06
N ASP A 26 36.63 -22.64 7.93
CA ASP A 26 35.72 -23.62 8.50
C ASP A 26 34.38 -23.30 7.80
N THR A 27 33.46 -24.27 7.74
CA THR A 27 32.06 -24.13 7.30
C THR A 27 31.74 -23.39 5.97
N LYS A 28 31.38 -24.20 4.97
CA LYS A 28 30.63 -23.80 3.77
C LYS A 28 29.15 -23.57 4.15
N PRO A 29 28.70 -22.31 4.30
CA PRO A 29 27.42 -21.90 3.71
C PRO A 29 27.43 -20.44 3.20
N SER A 30 28.48 -19.97 2.51
CA SER A 30 28.65 -18.51 2.32
C SER A 30 27.94 -17.88 1.11
N GLY A 31 27.38 -18.67 0.18
CA GLY A 31 26.72 -18.15 -1.03
C GLY A 31 25.23 -17.84 -0.85
N GLU A 32 24.48 -18.81 -0.32
CA GLU A 32 23.03 -18.71 -0.15
C GLU A 32 22.65 -17.65 0.89
N THR A 33 23.39 -17.54 2.00
CA THR A 33 23.12 -16.52 3.03
C THR A 33 23.34 -15.10 2.48
N THR A 34 24.37 -14.88 1.66
CA THR A 34 24.64 -13.58 1.05
C THR A 34 23.54 -13.18 0.07
N PHE A 35 23.07 -14.12 -0.76
CA PHE A 35 21.98 -13.87 -1.69
C PHE A 35 20.64 -13.67 -0.98
N ALA A 36 20.35 -14.48 0.04
CA ALA A 36 19.17 -14.33 0.89
C ALA A 36 19.13 -12.96 1.58
N ASN A 37 20.27 -12.50 2.13
CA ASN A 37 20.36 -11.18 2.73
C ASN A 37 20.12 -10.05 1.71
N LEU A 38 20.66 -10.17 0.50
CA LEU A 38 20.44 -9.18 -0.57
C LEU A 38 18.95 -9.11 -0.96
N LEU A 39 18.27 -10.27 -1.03
CA LEU A 39 16.83 -10.35 -1.28
C LEU A 39 16.03 -9.72 -0.14
N GLU A 40 16.36 -10.05 1.12
CA GLU A 40 15.72 -9.51 2.32
C GLU A 40 15.88 -7.99 2.40
N ASP A 41 17.07 -7.46 2.12
CA ASP A 41 17.34 -6.02 2.11
C ASP A 41 16.54 -5.30 1.02
N SER A 42 16.51 -5.86 -0.19
CA SER A 42 15.70 -5.30 -1.29
C SER A 42 14.19 -5.34 -0.98
N ALA A 43 13.73 -6.39 -0.31
CA ALA A 43 12.34 -6.53 0.12
C ALA A 43 12.02 -5.51 1.23
N ARG A 44 12.89 -5.39 2.23
CA ARG A 44 12.75 -4.43 3.34
C ARG A 44 12.71 -3.00 2.82
N GLU A 45 13.61 -2.63 1.91
CA GLU A 45 13.61 -1.31 1.28
C GLU A 45 12.32 -1.03 0.49
N ALA A 46 11.76 -2.05 -0.16
CA ALA A 46 10.50 -1.89 -0.88
C ALA A 46 9.30 -1.63 0.06
N TYR A 47 9.31 -2.22 1.27
CA TYR A 47 8.24 -2.05 2.27
C TYR A 47 8.38 -0.80 3.15
N THR A 48 9.57 -0.24 3.32
CA THR A 48 9.73 1.04 4.04
C THR A 48 9.21 2.24 3.25
N ARG A 49 8.84 2.04 1.98
CA ARG A 49 8.28 3.11 1.14
C ARG A 49 6.90 3.53 1.66
N PRO A 50 6.56 4.83 1.57
CA PRO A 50 5.21 5.29 1.84
C PRO A 50 4.18 4.57 0.97
N TRP A 51 3.00 4.27 1.51
CA TRP A 51 1.94 3.49 0.83
C TRP A 51 1.69 3.85 -0.65
N HIS A 52 1.64 5.14 -0.99
CA HIS A 52 1.40 5.62 -2.35
C HIS A 52 2.57 5.35 -3.33
N ARG A 53 3.76 5.03 -2.83
CA ARG A 53 4.98 4.68 -3.59
C ARG A 53 5.27 3.18 -3.62
N ILE A 54 4.57 2.38 -2.82
CA ILE A 54 4.67 0.92 -2.85
C ILE A 54 4.09 0.40 -4.16
N GLU A 55 4.69 -0.64 -4.74
CA GLU A 55 4.18 -1.27 -5.97
C GLU A 55 2.85 -1.98 -5.77
N ARG A 56 2.06 -2.15 -6.85
CA ARG A 56 0.73 -2.76 -6.77
C ARG A 56 0.77 -4.16 -6.15
N GLY A 57 1.74 -5.01 -6.52
CA GLY A 57 1.87 -6.36 -5.98
C GLY A 57 2.10 -6.37 -4.47
N LEU A 58 2.99 -5.50 -3.99
CA LEU A 58 3.29 -5.35 -2.56
C LEU A 58 2.08 -4.81 -1.79
N ARG A 59 1.31 -3.87 -2.35
CA ARG A 59 0.06 -3.39 -1.74
C ARG A 59 -0.97 -4.51 -1.56
N LEU A 60 -1.11 -5.39 -2.55
CA LEU A 60 -2.01 -6.55 -2.43
C LEU A 60 -1.56 -7.51 -1.34
N ASN A 61 -0.25 -7.77 -1.23
CA ASN A 61 0.29 -8.56 -0.14
C ASN A 61 -0.04 -7.94 1.23
N ARG A 62 0.11 -6.61 1.38
CA ARG A 62 -0.27 -5.91 2.62
C ARG A 62 -1.77 -5.96 2.90
N LEU A 63 -2.62 -5.86 1.89
CA LEU A 63 -4.07 -6.00 2.05
C LEU A 63 -4.47 -7.42 2.48
N ARG A 64 -3.78 -8.45 1.98
CA ARG A 64 -4.01 -9.83 2.42
C ARG A 64 -3.72 -9.98 3.92
N ILE A 65 -2.58 -9.47 4.36
CA ILE A 65 -2.20 -9.50 5.78
C ILE A 65 -3.21 -8.75 6.63
N PHE A 66 -3.65 -7.57 6.17
CA PHE A 66 -4.70 -6.81 6.86
C PHE A 66 -5.99 -7.60 7.05
N VAL A 67 -6.44 -8.35 6.02
CA VAL A 67 -7.64 -9.20 6.12
C VAL A 67 -7.45 -10.33 7.13
N GLU A 68 -6.27 -10.94 7.20
CA GLU A 68 -5.98 -11.95 8.22
C GLU A 68 -5.96 -11.38 9.63
N ASP A 69 -5.45 -10.16 9.82
CA ASP A 69 -5.39 -9.49 11.13
C ASP A 69 -6.80 -9.09 11.65
N ILE A 70 -7.74 -8.75 10.76
CA ILE A 70 -9.13 -8.39 11.14
C ILE A 70 -10.05 -9.60 11.21
N SER A 71 -9.73 -10.69 10.53
CA SER A 71 -10.55 -11.90 10.51
C SER A 71 -10.93 -12.41 11.91
N PRO A 72 -10.01 -12.54 12.88
CA PRO A 72 -10.37 -12.99 14.23
C PRO A 72 -11.14 -11.93 15.03
N GLN A 73 -11.12 -10.66 14.62
CA GLN A 73 -11.86 -9.59 15.31
C GLN A 73 -13.35 -9.58 14.97
N PHE A 74 -13.72 -10.12 13.81
CA PHE A 74 -15.10 -10.17 13.29
C PHE A 74 -15.63 -11.59 13.11
N ASP A 75 -14.89 -12.62 13.56
CA ASP A 75 -15.18 -14.04 13.35
C ASP A 75 -15.50 -14.37 11.88
N MET A 76 -14.68 -13.85 10.96
CA MET A 76 -14.91 -13.98 9.52
C MET A 76 -14.66 -15.41 9.04
N THR A 77 -15.58 -15.95 8.24
CA THR A 77 -15.33 -17.23 7.55
C THR A 77 -14.33 -17.05 6.42
N LYS A 78 -13.78 -18.16 5.91
CA LYS A 78 -12.82 -18.12 4.80
C LYS A 78 -13.40 -17.41 3.56
N GLU A 79 -14.67 -17.66 3.26
CA GLU A 79 -15.40 -17.05 2.15
C GLU A 79 -15.53 -15.54 2.32
N GLU A 80 -15.76 -15.08 3.55
CA GLU A 80 -15.85 -13.66 3.87
C GLU A 80 -14.49 -12.96 3.80
N LYS A 81 -13.40 -13.63 4.24
CA LYS A 81 -12.03 -13.12 4.06
C LYS A 81 -11.71 -12.94 2.58
N ASP A 82 -11.97 -13.96 1.77
CA ASP A 82 -11.73 -13.92 0.33
C ASP A 82 -12.59 -12.84 -0.36
N GLY A 83 -13.86 -12.72 0.06
CA GLY A 83 -14.77 -11.67 -0.40
C GLY A 83 -14.30 -10.25 -0.05
N LEU A 84 -13.83 -10.04 1.17
CA LEU A 84 -13.30 -8.75 1.62
C LEU A 84 -11.97 -8.42 0.92
N PHE A 85 -11.07 -9.39 0.77
CA PHE A 85 -9.83 -9.21 0.03
C PHE A 85 -10.10 -8.82 -1.42
N LEU A 86 -11.02 -9.51 -2.10
CA LEU A 86 -11.41 -9.19 -3.46
C LEU A 86 -12.05 -7.79 -3.57
N PHE A 87 -12.83 -7.39 -2.57
CA PHE A 87 -13.39 -6.04 -2.49
C PHE A 87 -12.30 -4.98 -2.36
N LEU A 88 -11.33 -5.17 -1.46
CA LEU A 88 -10.21 -4.26 -1.26
C LEU A 88 -9.31 -4.19 -2.51
N GLN A 89 -9.09 -5.32 -3.18
CA GLN A 89 -8.41 -5.37 -4.48
C GLN A 89 -9.12 -4.52 -5.53
N LYS A 90 -10.44 -4.70 -5.70
CA LYS A 90 -11.24 -3.89 -6.64
C LYS A 90 -11.22 -2.41 -6.27
N ALA A 91 -11.21 -2.07 -4.98
CA ALA A 91 -11.11 -0.69 -4.52
C ALA A 91 -9.75 -0.06 -4.80
N LEU A 92 -8.68 -0.83 -4.69
CA LEU A 92 -7.33 -0.42 -5.06
C LEU A 92 -7.24 -0.14 -6.57
N ASP A 93 -7.79 -1.02 -7.40
CA ASP A 93 -7.84 -0.84 -8.86
C ASP A 93 -8.67 0.39 -9.27
N LYS A 94 -9.75 0.68 -8.53
CA LYS A 94 -10.55 1.92 -8.66
C LYS A 94 -9.88 3.17 -8.09
N LYS A 95 -8.61 3.07 -7.66
CA LYS A 95 -7.83 4.16 -7.07
C LYS A 95 -8.38 4.73 -5.75
N LEU A 96 -9.32 4.05 -5.09
CA LEU A 96 -9.91 4.50 -3.82
C LEU A 96 -8.91 4.45 -2.67
N LEU A 97 -7.98 3.49 -2.74
CA LEU A 97 -6.96 3.26 -1.72
C LEU A 97 -5.63 3.95 -2.03
N ASN A 98 -5.52 4.86 -3.00
CA ASN A 98 -4.21 5.42 -3.41
C ASN A 98 -3.64 6.52 -2.50
N THR A 99 -4.42 7.04 -1.57
CA THR A 99 -3.99 8.20 -0.77
C THR A 99 -3.63 7.81 0.66
N LEU A 100 -2.62 8.49 1.22
CA LEU A 100 -2.23 8.38 2.63
C LEU A 100 -3.36 8.78 3.59
N LYS A 101 -4.35 9.55 3.11
CA LYS A 101 -5.51 9.93 3.91
C LYS A 101 -6.46 8.76 4.13
N VAL A 102 -6.57 7.85 3.16
CA VAL A 102 -7.52 6.73 3.18
C VAL A 102 -6.90 5.50 3.83
N VAL A 103 -5.63 5.18 3.53
CA VAL A 103 -4.96 4.01 4.11
C VAL A 103 -3.95 4.49 5.14
N ASN A 104 -4.17 4.12 6.39
CA ASN A 104 -3.21 4.33 7.47
C ASN A 104 -2.20 3.18 7.43
N TYR A 105 -1.04 3.46 6.83
CA TYR A 105 0.04 2.50 6.68
C TYR A 105 1.17 2.88 7.63
N ASP A 106 1.53 1.95 8.50
CA ASP A 106 2.67 2.09 9.38
C ASP A 106 3.92 1.53 8.68
N GLN A 107 4.92 2.40 8.49
CA GLN A 107 6.18 2.06 7.82
C GLN A 107 7.13 1.28 8.72
N GLU A 108 7.01 1.41 10.04
CA GLU A 108 7.86 0.70 11.00
C GLU A 108 7.43 -0.77 11.08
N THR A 109 6.13 -1.00 11.27
CA THR A 109 5.57 -2.36 11.32
C THR A 109 5.26 -2.94 9.95
N GLN A 110 5.33 -2.13 8.89
CA GLN A 110 5.00 -2.49 7.51
C GLN A 110 3.59 -3.09 7.36
N ARG A 111 2.64 -2.60 8.17
CA ARG A 111 1.27 -3.08 8.28
C ARG A 111 0.27 -1.95 8.00
N ILE A 112 -0.89 -2.33 7.46
CA ILE A 112 -2.03 -1.41 7.37
C ILE A 112 -2.72 -1.46 8.72
N THR A 113 -2.79 -0.33 9.41
CA THR A 113 -3.43 -0.25 10.74
C THR A 113 -4.92 0.03 10.62
N ALA A 114 -5.32 0.83 9.63
CA ALA A 114 -6.73 1.13 9.38
C ALA A 114 -6.97 1.61 7.95
N ILE A 115 -8.15 1.29 7.41
CA ILE A 115 -8.64 1.83 6.14
C ILE A 115 -9.81 2.76 6.45
N LYS A 116 -9.62 4.07 6.26
CA LYS A 116 -10.65 5.07 6.53
C LYS A 116 -11.81 4.91 5.57
N GLY A 117 -13.01 4.97 6.14
CA GLY A 117 -14.25 4.80 5.39
C GLY A 117 -14.61 3.35 5.14
N LEU A 118 -13.79 2.36 5.48
CA LEU A 118 -14.23 0.96 5.46
C LEU A 118 -15.22 0.75 6.61
N GLU A 119 -16.46 0.38 6.28
CA GLU A 119 -17.49 -0.03 7.23
C GLU A 119 -17.73 -1.52 7.07
N MET A 120 -17.80 -2.24 8.19
CA MET A 120 -18.16 -3.65 8.27
C MET A 120 -19.39 -3.76 9.18
N LYS A 121 -20.47 -4.35 8.65
CA LYS A 121 -21.72 -4.57 9.38
C LYS A 121 -22.15 -6.00 9.19
N ARG A 122 -22.39 -6.70 10.30
CA ARG A 122 -23.04 -8.01 10.23
C ARG A 122 -24.52 -7.77 10.00
N ALA A 123 -25.06 -8.35 8.92
CA ALA A 123 -26.48 -8.23 8.66
C ALA A 123 -27.21 -9.09 9.69
N GLU A 124 -27.75 -8.47 10.73
CA GLU A 124 -28.62 -9.15 11.68
C GLU A 124 -29.85 -9.62 10.91
N ILE A 125 -30.03 -10.94 10.82
CA ILE A 125 -31.20 -11.55 10.22
C ILE A 125 -32.41 -11.07 11.03
N PRO A 126 -33.41 -10.39 10.43
CA PRO A 126 -34.63 -10.04 11.16
C PRO A 126 -35.32 -11.36 11.53
N THR A 127 -35.12 -11.76 12.78
CA THR A 127 -35.70 -12.98 13.35
C THR A 127 -37.15 -12.65 13.66
N GLY A 128 -38.01 -12.71 12.64
CA GLY A 128 -39.39 -12.22 12.74
C GLY A 128 -40.32 -12.71 11.62
N ALA A 129 -40.07 -13.89 11.06
CA ALA A 129 -41.00 -14.59 10.17
C ALA A 129 -40.87 -16.12 10.33
N THR A 130 -41.22 -16.63 11.50
CA THR A 130 -41.95 -17.91 11.60
C THR A 130 -43.40 -17.58 11.17
N ASP A 131 -44.10 -18.28 10.29
CA ASP A 131 -44.44 -19.70 10.30
C ASP A 131 -44.80 -20.15 8.87
N GLY A 132 -44.48 -21.40 8.52
CA GLY A 132 -45.01 -22.01 7.28
C GLY A 132 -44.13 -23.14 6.75
N ALA A 133 -44.56 -24.37 7.03
CA ALA A 133 -43.96 -25.63 6.59
C ALA A 133 -43.77 -25.77 5.07
N THR A 134 -42.67 -26.44 4.66
CA THR A 134 -42.60 -27.63 3.76
C THR A 134 -41.12 -28.00 3.60
N ASP A 135 -40.69 -29.15 4.10
CA ASP A 135 -40.47 -30.40 3.35
C ASP A 135 -39.30 -30.37 2.35
N GLY A 136 -38.37 -31.32 2.52
CA GLY A 136 -37.62 -31.93 1.43
C GLY A 136 -36.40 -31.19 0.85
N THR A 137 -35.22 -31.74 1.15
CA THR A 137 -34.04 -31.83 0.27
C THR A 137 -33.18 -30.57 0.06
N ASN A 138 -32.13 -30.40 0.89
CA ASN A 138 -30.74 -30.15 0.43
C ASN A 138 -29.74 -30.10 1.62
N PRO A 139 -28.68 -30.93 1.66
CA PRO A 139 -27.62 -30.77 2.65
C PRO A 139 -26.26 -30.43 2.03
N GLU A 140 -26.13 -29.34 1.26
CA GLU A 140 -24.83 -28.65 1.10
C GLU A 140 -25.04 -27.16 0.86
N GLY A 141 -24.50 -26.32 1.73
CA GLY A 141 -24.44 -24.87 1.53
C GLY A 141 -25.33 -24.00 2.41
N ILE A 142 -25.79 -24.48 3.58
CA ILE A 142 -26.28 -23.56 4.61
C ILE A 142 -25.07 -22.75 5.07
N SER A 143 -24.94 -21.50 4.59
CA SER A 143 -24.14 -20.49 5.27
C SER A 143 -24.97 -20.00 6.45
N PRO A 144 -24.76 -20.49 7.69
CA PRO A 144 -25.56 -20.05 8.80
C PRO A 144 -24.91 -18.78 9.36
N LEU A 145 -25.74 -17.83 9.81
CA LEU A 145 -25.38 -16.55 10.42
C LEU A 145 -25.15 -15.44 9.40
N GLY A 146 -25.87 -14.34 9.59
CA GLY A 146 -25.96 -13.22 8.67
C GLY A 146 -24.61 -12.76 8.10
N ALA A 147 -24.56 -12.73 6.77
CA ALA A 147 -23.36 -12.40 6.01
C ALA A 147 -22.81 -11.03 6.42
N LEU A 148 -21.50 -10.95 6.59
CA LEU A 148 -20.81 -9.69 6.82
C LEU A 148 -20.88 -8.84 5.56
N LYS A 149 -21.44 -7.64 5.69
CA LYS A 149 -21.51 -6.66 4.61
C LYS A 149 -20.44 -5.60 4.82
N TRP A 150 -19.60 -5.40 3.81
CA TRP A 150 -18.57 -4.37 3.79
C TRP A 150 -18.80 -3.34 2.69
N GLY A 151 -18.38 -2.10 2.95
CA GLY A 151 -18.50 -1.01 1.98
C GLY A 151 -17.70 0.22 2.39
N PHE A 152 -17.49 1.13 1.44
CA PHE A 152 -16.96 2.45 1.77
C PHE A 152 -18.10 3.38 2.16
N SER A 153 -18.00 3.97 3.35
CA SER A 153 -18.89 5.01 3.84
C SER A 153 -18.86 6.19 2.88
N ALA A 154 -19.94 6.37 2.12
CA ALA A 154 -20.14 7.54 1.25
C ALA A 154 -20.52 8.77 2.08
N LYS A 155 -19.80 9.05 3.19
CA LYS A 155 -19.88 10.35 3.85
C LYS A 155 -19.41 11.37 2.83
N LYS A 156 -20.39 11.99 2.16
CA LYS A 156 -20.18 13.10 1.24
C LYS A 156 -19.16 14.02 1.91
N PRO A 157 -18.03 14.36 1.27
CA PRO A 157 -17.16 15.37 1.82
C PRO A 157 -18.06 16.58 2.09
N LYS A 158 -18.19 16.97 3.36
CA LYS A 158 -18.79 18.25 3.69
C LYS A 158 -17.97 19.26 2.90
N THR A 159 -18.58 19.83 1.87
CA THR A 159 -18.04 20.98 1.15
C THR A 159 -17.61 21.95 2.24
N ILE A 160 -16.30 22.08 2.44
CA ILE A 160 -15.76 23.24 3.14
C ILE A 160 -16.10 24.38 2.19
N GLU A 161 -17.25 24.99 2.43
CA GLU A 161 -17.65 26.23 1.84
C GLU A 161 -16.60 27.24 2.31
N THR A 162 -15.61 27.48 1.45
CA THR A 162 -14.71 28.60 1.56
C THR A 162 -15.57 29.86 1.50
N ARG A 163 -16.01 30.32 2.67
CA ARG A 163 -16.55 31.66 2.85
C ARG A 163 -15.54 32.63 2.24
N LYS A 164 -15.94 33.26 1.13
CA LYS A 164 -15.34 34.47 0.59
C LYS A 164 -15.08 35.44 1.74
N ARG A 165 -13.83 35.56 2.19
CA ARG A 165 -13.43 36.76 2.91
C ARG A 165 -13.21 37.84 1.85
N LYS A 166 -14.28 38.62 1.72
CA LYS A 166 -14.33 40.06 1.45
C LYS A 166 -12.96 40.67 1.09
N LYS A 167 -12.90 41.14 -0.15
CA LYS A 167 -11.96 42.12 -0.69
C LYS A 167 -11.66 43.19 0.36
N GLU A 168 -10.50 43.09 0.98
CA GLU A 168 -9.95 44.16 1.81
C GLU A 168 -9.25 45.11 0.84
N GLU A 169 -9.79 46.33 0.76
CA GLU A 169 -9.17 47.44 0.04
C GLU A 169 -7.74 47.60 0.52
N VAL A 170 -6.81 47.54 -0.43
CA VAL A 170 -5.48 48.08 -0.24
C VAL A 170 -5.62 49.59 0.00
N PRO A 171 -5.16 50.15 1.14
CA PRO A 171 -5.03 51.59 1.26
C PRO A 171 -3.93 52.04 0.29
N SER A 172 -4.36 52.78 -0.73
CA SER A 172 -3.47 53.50 -1.64
C SER A 172 -2.62 54.49 -0.82
N VAL A 173 -1.35 54.18 -0.61
CA VAL A 173 -0.38 55.11 -0.04
C VAL A 173 0.04 56.08 -1.15
N SER A 174 -0.51 57.30 -1.09
CA SER A 174 -0.02 58.45 -1.86
C SER A 174 1.36 58.84 -1.36
N THR A 175 2.37 58.70 -2.21
CA THR A 175 3.71 59.25 -1.97
C THR A 175 3.69 60.74 -2.30
N ASN A 176 3.61 61.59 -1.26
CA ASN A 176 3.88 63.02 -1.40
C ASN A 176 5.39 63.29 -1.29
N VAL A 177 5.82 64.14 -2.21
CA VAL A 177 7.17 64.67 -2.51
C VAL A 177 7.84 65.34 -1.31
N VAL A 178 9.17 65.19 -1.17
CA VAL A 178 10.05 66.31 -0.77
C VAL A 178 11.34 66.26 -1.60
N ILE A 179 11.46 67.20 -2.53
CA ILE A 179 12.72 67.57 -3.19
C ILE A 179 13.40 68.57 -2.25
N ALA A 180 14.60 68.25 -1.78
CA ALA A 180 15.49 69.20 -1.12
C ALA A 180 16.65 69.53 -2.07
N GLN A 181 16.98 70.83 -2.07
CA GLN A 181 17.88 71.54 -2.98
C GLN A 181 19.33 71.08 -2.92
#